data_AF-A0A2D0NHT8-F1
#
_entry.id   AF-A0A2D0NHT8-F1
#
_cell.length_a   1.000
_cell.length_b   1.000
_cell.length_c   1.000
_cell.angle_alpha   90.00
_cell.angle_beta   90.00
_cell.angle_gamma   90.00
#
_symmetry.space_group_name_H-M   'P 1'
#
loop_
_entity.id
_entity.type
_entity.pdbx_description
1 polymer ?
#
loop_
_entity_poly.entity_id
_entity_poly.type
_entity_poly.pdbx_seq_one_letter_code
_entity_poly.pdbx_strand_id
1 'polypeptide(L)'
;MKRDRLEKSSTQMRRGVLELCILSIIAEGEIYPSDIIDRLKESELIVVEGTLYPLLSRLKNAGLLAYTWREAGQGPPRKYYTLTEEGRNFLKGLLGAWNELVQAVSHTTKNIVSQ
;
A
#
# COMPACT_ATOMS: atom_id res chain seq x y z
N MET A 1 -16.06 -5.78 -24.08
CA MET A 1 -16.56 -6.79 -23.12
C MET A 1 -15.48 -7.71 -22.54
N LYS A 2 -14.64 -8.41 -23.33
CA LYS A 2 -13.54 -9.26 -22.77
C LYS A 2 -12.38 -8.45 -22.13
N ARG A 3 -11.94 -7.35 -22.76
CA ARG A 3 -10.89 -6.45 -22.24
C ARG A 3 -11.25 -5.86 -20.87
N ASP A 4 -12.51 -5.45 -20.70
CA ASP A 4 -13.05 -4.90 -19.45
C ASP A 4 -12.98 -5.90 -18.27
N ARG A 5 -13.19 -7.21 -18.49
CA ARG A 5 -13.08 -8.21 -17.40
C ARG A 5 -11.63 -8.43 -16.94
N LEU A 6 -10.67 -8.40 -17.86
CA LEU A 6 -9.25 -8.57 -17.53
C LEU A 6 -8.74 -7.38 -16.71
N GLU A 7 -9.08 -6.16 -17.15
CA GLU A 7 -8.74 -4.93 -16.46
C GLU A 7 -9.32 -4.87 -15.05
N LYS A 8 -10.61 -5.23 -14.89
CA LYS A 8 -11.25 -5.35 -13.58
C LYS A 8 -10.53 -6.35 -12.67
N SER A 9 -10.16 -7.52 -13.20
CA SER A 9 -9.48 -8.55 -12.42
C SER A 9 -8.08 -8.10 -11.97
N SER A 10 -7.30 -7.51 -12.87
CA SER A 10 -5.98 -6.94 -12.55
C SER A 10 -6.08 -5.82 -11.51
N THR A 11 -7.09 -4.95 -11.62
CA THR A 11 -7.34 -3.90 -10.63
C THR A 11 -7.63 -4.48 -9.24
N GLN A 12 -8.41 -5.56 -9.14
CA GLN A 12 -8.67 -6.20 -7.85
C GLN A 12 -7.41 -6.85 -7.26
N MET A 13 -6.58 -7.48 -8.08
CA MET A 13 -5.28 -8.01 -7.62
C MET A 13 -4.38 -6.89 -7.07
N ARG A 14 -4.27 -5.76 -7.78
CA ARG A 14 -3.53 -4.57 -7.34
C ARG A 14 -4.08 -4.01 -6.03
N ARG A 15 -5.41 -3.95 -5.87
CA ARG A 15 -6.06 -3.51 -4.62
C ARG A 15 -5.71 -4.41 -3.43
N GLY A 16 -5.57 -5.72 -3.66
CA GLY A 16 -5.23 -6.69 -2.63
C GLY A 16 -3.88 -6.47 -1.96
N VAL A 17 -2.95 -5.78 -2.63
CA VAL A 17 -1.59 -5.53 -2.12
C VAL A 17 -1.38 -4.11 -1.58
N LEU A 18 -2.39 -3.24 -1.64
CA LEU A 18 -2.21 -1.82 -1.30
C LEU A 18 -1.74 -1.58 0.13
N GLU A 19 -2.22 -2.35 1.09
CA GLU A 19 -1.79 -2.24 2.48
C GLU A 19 -0.29 -2.50 2.63
N LEU A 20 0.22 -3.56 1.99
CA LEU A 20 1.64 -3.87 1.96
C LEU A 20 2.44 -2.75 1.30
N CYS A 21 1.99 -2.26 0.15
CA CYS A 21 2.70 -1.21 -0.59
C CYS A 21 2.75 0.11 0.18
N ILE A 22 1.65 0.51 0.82
CA ILE A 22 1.59 1.74 1.62
C ILE A 22 2.47 1.63 2.86
N LEU A 23 2.41 0.52 3.59
CA LEU A 23 3.29 0.31 4.75
C LEU A 23 4.76 0.30 4.35
N SER A 24 5.10 -0.31 3.21
CA SER A 24 6.47 -0.31 2.66
C SER A 24 6.96 1.09 2.32
N ILE A 25 6.13 1.91 1.67
CA ILE A 25 6.46 3.31 1.35
C ILE A 25 6.71 4.12 2.63
N ILE A 26 5.84 3.99 3.64
CA ILE A 26 5.97 4.71 4.93
C ILE A 26 7.18 4.19 5.74
N ALA A 27 7.67 2.97 5.47
CA ALA A 27 8.84 2.43 6.14
C ALA A 27 10.15 3.18 5.82
N GLU A 28 10.20 3.85 4.66
CA GLU A 28 11.37 4.62 4.23
C GLU A 28 11.56 5.92 5.02
N GLY A 29 10.52 6.39 5.70
CA GLY A 29 10.58 7.60 6.51
C GLY A 29 9.22 8.27 6.67
N GLU A 30 9.23 9.38 7.41
CA GLU A 30 8.05 10.22 7.57
C GLU A 30 7.56 10.77 6.22
N ILE A 31 6.26 10.64 5.95
CA ILE A 31 5.71 10.96 4.62
C ILE A 31 4.32 11.60 4.68
N TYR A 32 4.04 12.50 3.72
CA TYR A 32 2.73 13.12 3.56
C TYR A 32 1.83 12.27 2.62
N PRO A 33 0.51 12.15 2.84
CA PRO A 33 -0.34 11.27 2.04
C PRO A 33 -0.31 11.49 0.52
N SER A 34 -0.13 12.71 0.02
CA SER A 34 0.00 12.93 -1.44
C SER A 34 1.23 12.25 -2.01
N ASP A 35 2.35 12.24 -1.27
CA ASP A 35 3.60 11.63 -1.71
C ASP A 35 3.47 10.09 -1.75
N ILE A 36 2.63 9.51 -0.88
CA ILE A 36 2.25 8.09 -0.96
C ILE A 36 1.50 7.82 -2.26
N ILE A 37 0.51 8.66 -2.61
CA ILE A 37 -0.25 8.51 -3.86
C ILE A 37 0.68 8.57 -5.07
N ASP A 38 1.62 9.52 -5.07
CA ASP A 38 2.51 9.71 -6.21
C ASP A 38 3.48 8.52 -6.38
N ARG A 39 4.06 8.01 -5.30
CA ARG A 39 4.87 6.78 -5.33
C ARG A 39 4.09 5.55 -5.78
N LEU A 40 2.83 5.42 -5.35
CA LEU A 40 1.97 4.33 -5.79
C LEU A 40 1.67 4.43 -7.30
N LYS A 41 1.46 5.64 -7.83
CA LYS A 41 1.26 5.86 -9.28
C LYS A 41 2.49 5.44 -10.10
N GLU A 42 3.70 5.72 -9.63
CA GLU A 42 4.95 5.28 -10.27
C GLU A 42 5.05 3.75 -10.38
N SER A 43 4.42 3.04 -9.44
CA SER A 43 4.31 1.57 -9.44
C SER A 43 3.04 1.05 -10.12
N GLU A 44 2.35 1.89 -10.89
CA GLU A 44 1.05 1.61 -11.53
C GLU A 44 -0.07 1.16 -10.55
N LEU A 45 0.07 1.46 -9.26
CA LEU A 45 -0.94 1.19 -8.22
C LEU A 45 -1.80 2.43 -8.04
N ILE A 46 -2.65 2.75 -9.02
CA ILE A 46 -3.45 3.98 -9.00
C ILE A 46 -4.44 3.95 -7.84
N VAL A 47 -4.27 4.89 -6.91
CA VAL A 47 -5.11 5.08 -5.72
C VAL A 47 -5.57 6.53 -5.65
N VAL A 48 -6.83 6.73 -5.24
CA VAL A 48 -7.42 8.05 -4.97
C VAL A 48 -7.47 8.31 -3.46
N GLU A 49 -7.55 9.57 -3.07
CA GLU A 49 -7.63 9.99 -1.66
C GLU A 49 -8.73 9.28 -0.87
N GLY A 50 -9.92 9.12 -1.48
CA GLY A 50 -11.05 8.42 -0.85
C GLY A 50 -10.80 6.94 -0.53
N THR A 51 -9.74 6.34 -1.08
CA THR A 51 -9.26 5.00 -0.72
C THR A 51 -8.09 5.06 0.27
N LEU A 52 -7.15 5.99 0.06
CA LEU A 52 -5.96 6.12 0.92
C LEU A 52 -6.31 6.54 2.35
N TYR A 53 -7.09 7.61 2.54
CA TYR A 53 -7.32 8.15 3.88
C TYR A 53 -8.06 7.19 4.83
N PRO A 54 -9.11 6.47 4.40
CA PRO A 54 -9.72 5.44 5.24
C PRO A 54 -8.73 4.33 5.63
N LEU A 55 -7.84 3.94 4.72
CA LEU A 55 -6.81 2.95 4.99
C LEU A 55 -5.78 3.46 6.01
N LEU A 56 -5.26 4.68 5.84
CA LEU A 56 -4.36 5.30 6.81
C LEU A 56 -5.02 5.42 8.20
N SER A 57 -6.31 5.77 8.25
CA SER A 57 -7.09 5.83 9.49
C SER A 57 -7.18 4.47 10.16
N ARG A 58 -7.50 3.40 9.40
CA ARG A 58 -7.55 2.02 9.90
C ARG A 58 -6.19 1.56 10.44
N LEU A 59 -5.12 1.77 9.68
CA LEU A 59 -3.76 1.37 10.07
C LEU A 59 -3.28 2.12 11.33
N LYS A 60 -3.61 3.41 11.45
CA LYS A 60 -3.36 4.19 12.68
C LYS A 60 -4.16 3.67 13.86
N ASN A 61 -5.44 3.33 13.67
CA ASN A 61 -6.30 2.83 14.75
C ASN A 61 -5.89 1.42 15.18
N ALA A 62 -5.26 0.65 14.29
CA ALA A 62 -4.63 -0.63 14.59
C ALA A 62 -3.24 -0.50 15.24
N GLY A 63 -2.77 0.71 15.56
CA GLY A 63 -1.46 0.92 16.19
C GLY A 63 -0.26 0.81 15.25
N LEU A 64 -0.46 0.49 13.97
CA LEU A 64 0.63 0.28 13.00
C LEU A 64 1.25 1.60 12.50
N LEU A 65 0.47 2.68 12.51
CA LEU A 65 0.90 4.01 12.11
C LEU A 65 0.75 5.02 13.24
N ALA A 66 1.65 5.99 13.27
CA ALA A 66 1.50 7.25 13.99
C ALA A 66 1.46 8.41 13.00
N TYR A 67 1.04 9.59 13.47
CA TYR A 67 1.21 10.81 12.71
C TYR A 67 1.65 11.97 13.60
N THR A 68 2.38 12.90 13.00
CA THR A 68 2.73 14.19 13.59
C THR A 68 1.98 15.29 12.83
N TRP A 69 1.59 16.36 13.53
CA TRP A 69 1.11 17.57 12.88
C TRP A 69 2.30 18.48 12.59
N ARG A 70 2.39 18.96 11.36
CA ARG A 70 3.34 20.01 10.97
C ARG A 70 2.57 21.24 10.53
N GLU A 71 2.98 22.40 11.03
CA GLU A 71 2.45 23.67 10.55
C GLU A 71 2.79 23.83 9.08
N ALA A 72 1.81 24.24 8.28
CA ALA A 72 2.06 24.74 6.95
C ALA A 72 2.34 26.24 7.09
N GLY A 73 3.40 26.76 6.46
CA GLY A 73 3.71 28.20 6.49
C GLY A 73 2.55 29.09 6.05
N GLN A 74 1.63 28.55 5.24
CA GLN A 74 0.26 29.04 5.05
C GLN A 74 -0.69 27.84 4.90
N GLY A 75 -1.89 27.94 5.47
CA GLY A 75 -2.94 26.91 5.37
C GLY A 75 -3.04 25.98 6.59
N PRO A 76 -3.93 24.98 6.54
CA PRO A 76 -4.16 24.07 7.66
C PRO A 76 -2.93 23.19 7.93
N PRO A 77 -2.73 22.75 9.18
CA PRO A 77 -1.63 21.85 9.53
C PRO A 77 -1.74 20.54 8.76
N ARG A 78 -0.60 19.97 8.39
CA ARG A 78 -0.49 18.72 7.61
C ARG A 78 -0.14 17.56 8.53
N LYS A 79 -0.77 16.41 8.29
CA LYS A 79 -0.43 15.15 8.97
C LYS A 79 0.65 14.42 8.19
N TYR A 80 1.75 14.13 8.86
CA TYR A 80 2.83 13.31 8.33
C TYR A 80 2.82 11.96 9.05
N TYR A 81 2.84 10.88 8.28
CA TYR A 81 2.69 9.51 8.79
C TYR A 81 4.04 8.82 8.93
N THR A 82 4.17 7.98 9.97
CA THR A 82 5.32 7.12 10.23
C THR A 82 4.86 5.74 10.68
N LEU A 83 5.68 4.71 10.46
CA LEU A 83 5.48 3.42 11.10
C LEU A 83 5.80 3.51 12.60
N THR A 84 4.95 2.89 13.41
CA THR A 84 5.30 2.55 14.79
C THR A 84 6.24 1.34 14.83
N GLU A 85 6.73 0.98 16.02
CA GLU A 85 7.50 -0.25 16.18
C GLU A 85 6.66 -1.49 15.90
N GLU A 86 5.40 -1.49 16.33
CA GLU A 86 4.43 -2.54 15.99
C GLU A 86 4.20 -2.61 14.47
N GLY A 87 4.05 -1.45 13.82
CA GLY A 87 3.92 -1.35 12.36
C GLY A 87 5.11 -1.93 11.60
N ARG A 88 6.34 -1.69 12.06
CA ARG A 88 7.55 -2.29 11.47
C ARG A 88 7.57 -3.81 11.59
N ASN A 89 7.23 -4.34 12.77
CA ASN A 89 7.17 -5.78 13.01
C ASN A 89 6.06 -6.45 12.18
N PHE A 90 4.89 -5.81 12.11
CA PHE A 90 3.79 -6.26 11.25
C PHE A 90 4.18 -6.28 9.78
N LEU A 91 4.81 -5.20 9.26
CA LEU A 91 5.29 -5.13 7.89
C LEU A 91 6.28 -6.25 7.57
N LYS A 92 7.20 -6.57 8.48
CA LYS A 92 8.15 -7.68 8.30
C LYS A 92 7.42 -9.02 8.12
N GLY A 93 6.39 -9.28 8.95
CA GLY A 93 5.55 -10.47 8.79
C GLY A 93 4.78 -10.48 7.48
N LEU A 94 4.21 -9.33 7.09
CA LEU A 94 3.45 -9.18 5.86
C LEU A 94 4.31 -9.38 4.61
N LEU A 95 5.55 -8.91 4.61
CA LEU A 95 6.53 -9.18 3.55
C LEU A 95 6.87 -10.67 3.44
N GLY A 96 6.97 -11.38 4.57
CA GLY A 96 7.11 -12.84 4.60
C GLY A 96 5.93 -13.54 3.92
N ALA A 97 4.71 -13.22 4.35
CA ALA A 97 3.48 -13.76 3.78
C ALA A 97 3.33 -13.44 2.27
N TRP A 98 3.75 -12.24 1.85
CA TRP A 98 3.78 -11.87 0.43
C TRP A 98 4.71 -12.77 -0.38
N ASN A 99 5.93 -13.02 0.11
CA ASN A 99 6.88 -13.89 -0.57
C ASN A 99 6.32 -15.31 -0.72
N GLU A 100 5.69 -15.86 0.32
CA GLU A 100 5.02 -17.17 0.26
C GLU A 100 3.90 -17.18 -0.80
N LEU A 101 3.08 -16.14 -0.85
CA LEU A 101 2.01 -16.00 -1.84
C LEU A 101 2.56 -15.94 -3.27
N VAL A 102 3.61 -15.16 -3.51
CA VAL A 102 4.27 -15.07 -4.81
C VAL A 102 4.77 -16.44 -5.26
N GLN A 103 5.37 -17.22 -4.35
CA GLN A 103 5.82 -18.58 -4.67
C GLN A 103 4.66 -19.51 -5.01
N ALA A 104 3.57 -19.48 -4.22
CA ALA A 104 2.39 -20.30 -4.45
C ALA A 104 1.71 -19.97 -5.80
N VAL A 105 1.53 -18.70 -6.11
CA VAL A 105 0.97 -18.24 -7.40
C VAL A 105 1.89 -18.63 -8.55
N SER A 106 3.20 -18.42 -8.42
CA SER A 106 4.17 -18.79 -9.46
C SER A 106 4.17 -20.30 -9.71
N HIS A 107 4.10 -21.11 -8.66
CA HIS A 107 4.05 -22.56 -8.78
C HIS A 107 2.80 -23.04 -9.55
N THR A 108 1.64 -22.47 -9.25
CA THR A 108 0.36 -22.86 -9.88
C THR A 108 0.18 -22.33 -11.31
N THR A 109 0.88 -21.25 -11.67
CA THR A 109 0.78 -20.62 -13.01
C THR A 109 1.90 -21.01 -13.98
N LYS A 110 3.01 -21.59 -13.49
CA LYS A 110 4.19 -21.99 -14.28
C LYS A 110 3.87 -22.85 -15.52
N ASN A 111 2.89 -23.74 -15.42
CA ASN A 111 2.53 -24.65 -16.51
C ASN A 111 1.68 -24.01 -17.63
N ILE A 112 1.22 -22.76 -17.44
CA ILE A 112 0.36 -22.06 -18.41
C ILE A 112 1.20 -21.21 -19.38
N VAL A 113 2.39 -20.77 -18.97
CA VAL A 113 3.24 -19.82 -19.72
C VAL A 113 4.33 -20.55 -20.55
N SER A 114 4.42 -21.87 -20.45
CA SER A 114 5.41 -22.71 -21.17
C SER A 114 4.84 -23.44 -22.40
N GLN A 115 3.69 -22.98 -22.94
CA GLN A 115 3.12 -23.44 -24.21
C GLN A 115 2.89 -22.27 -25.16
#